data_AF-A0A1Q3UAL0-F1
#
_entry.id   AF-A0A1Q3UAL0-F1
#
_cell.length_a   1.000
_cell.length_b   1.000
_cell.length_c   1.000
_cell.angle_alpha   90.00
_cell.angle_beta   90.00
_cell.angle_gamma   90.00
#
_symmetry.space_group_name_H-M   'P 1'
#
loop_
_entity.id
_entity.type
_entity.pdbx_description
1 polymer ?
#
loop_
_entity_poly.entity_id
_entity_poly.type
_entity_poly.pdbx_seq_one_letter_code
_entity_poly.pdbx_strand_id
1 'polypeptide(L)'
;MYKYERSFWETFRDKNGELECSKWFYGDEYSDEYLFNDSQSLPRFGHLARKALMHYLGDHYNPHKSAITNEPFIRQLIQGFIEYRIQHKTSGYDWAFIDNFLKKVIGDLYGVPLAYDQHRIDQGILPPYRGILHDVGPQQA
;
A
#
# COMPACT_ATOMS: atom_id res chain seq x y z
N MET A 1 10.72 6.90 -28.28
CA MET A 1 10.73 5.73 -27.39
C MET A 1 10.78 6.26 -25.96
N TYR A 2 9.70 6.12 -25.19
CA TYR A 2 9.58 6.76 -23.88
C TYR A 2 10.54 6.12 -22.87
N LYS A 3 11.24 6.96 -22.11
CA LYS A 3 12.39 6.65 -21.24
C LYS A 3 12.01 6.00 -19.89
N TYR A 4 10.78 5.49 -19.74
CA TYR A 4 10.17 5.26 -18.41
C TYR A 4 9.48 3.91 -18.20
N GLU A 5 9.61 2.95 -19.10
CA GLU A 5 9.11 1.60 -18.83
C GLU A 5 10.23 0.76 -18.23
N ARG A 6 10.51 0.98 -16.93
CA ARG A 6 11.15 -0.09 -16.16
C ARG A 6 10.25 -1.31 -16.28
N SER A 7 10.82 -2.46 -16.64
CA SER A 7 10.03 -3.68 -16.71
C SER A 7 9.39 -3.91 -15.32
N PHE A 8 8.17 -4.44 -15.28
CA PHE A 8 7.45 -4.71 -14.03
C PHE A 8 8.37 -5.37 -12.98
N TRP A 9 9.18 -6.34 -13.42
CA TRP A 9 10.18 -7.06 -12.61
C TRP A 9 11.35 -6.21 -12.14
N GLU A 10 11.79 -5.21 -12.90
CA GLU A 10 12.80 -4.25 -12.47
C GLU A 10 12.29 -3.35 -11.34
N THR A 11 10.97 -3.21 -11.18
CA THR A 11 10.39 -2.45 -10.08
C THR A 11 10.36 -3.21 -8.74
N PHE A 12 10.67 -4.52 -8.75
CA PHE A 12 10.80 -5.38 -7.57
C PHE A 12 12.25 -5.63 -7.16
N ARG A 13 13.22 -5.06 -7.89
CA ARG A 13 14.62 -5.17 -7.50
C ARG A 13 14.95 -4.09 -6.49
N ASP A 14 15.68 -4.47 -5.44
CA ASP A 14 16.21 -3.54 -4.46
C ASP A 14 17.30 -2.64 -5.06
N LYS A 15 17.87 -1.76 -4.23
CA LYS A 15 18.97 -0.87 -4.63
C LYS A 15 20.26 -1.60 -5.07
N ASN A 16 20.38 -2.89 -4.75
CA ASN A 16 21.52 -3.75 -5.10
C ASN A 16 21.22 -4.63 -6.32
N GLY A 17 19.99 -4.61 -6.85
CA GLY A 17 19.56 -5.42 -7.99
C GLY A 17 19.02 -6.81 -7.62
N GLU A 18 18.90 -7.12 -6.33
CA GLU A 18 18.32 -8.36 -5.81
C GLU A 18 16.80 -8.30 -5.89
N LEU A 19 16.14 -9.39 -6.30
CA LEU A 19 14.68 -9.44 -6.33
C LEU A 19 14.14 -9.48 -4.90
N GLU A 20 13.49 -8.40 -4.45
CA GLU A 20 12.59 -8.38 -3.29
C GLU A 20 11.22 -8.92 -3.73
N CYS A 21 11.18 -10.15 -4.22
CA CYS A 21 9.93 -10.81 -4.54
C CYS A 21 9.66 -11.90 -3.51
N SER A 22 8.38 -12.01 -3.12
CA SER A 22 7.93 -13.29 -2.58
C SER A 22 8.14 -14.37 -3.62
N LYS A 23 8.35 -15.61 -3.17
CA LYS A 23 8.41 -16.80 -4.04
C LYS A 23 7.18 -16.94 -4.97
N TRP A 24 6.10 -16.22 -4.70
CA TRP A 24 4.81 -16.34 -5.36
C TRP A 24 4.34 -14.97 -5.88
N PHE A 25 4.04 -14.89 -7.17
CA PHE A 25 3.39 -13.71 -7.75
C PHE A 25 1.88 -13.86 -7.89
N TYR A 26 1.46 -15.04 -8.33
CA TYR A 26 0.07 -15.43 -8.57
C TYR A 26 -0.42 -16.36 -7.47
N GLY A 27 -1.72 -16.30 -7.18
CA GLY A 27 -2.41 -17.20 -6.26
C GLY A 27 -2.92 -18.45 -6.98
N ASP A 28 -3.97 -19.08 -6.42
CA ASP A 28 -4.77 -20.03 -7.18
C ASP A 28 -5.71 -19.29 -8.15
N GLU A 29 -6.21 -20.02 -9.15
CA GLU A 29 -7.06 -19.48 -10.22
C GLU A 29 -8.28 -18.73 -9.70
N TYR A 30 -8.96 -19.26 -8.69
CA TYR A 30 -10.15 -18.61 -8.11
C TYR A 30 -9.79 -17.31 -7.39
N SER A 31 -8.75 -17.34 -6.55
CA SER A 31 -8.24 -16.14 -5.88
C SER A 31 -7.84 -15.07 -6.88
N ASP A 32 -7.09 -15.43 -7.92
CA ASP A 32 -6.63 -14.50 -8.94
C ASP A 32 -7.77 -13.96 -9.80
N GLU A 33 -8.75 -14.79 -10.18
CA GLU A 33 -9.98 -14.35 -10.86
C GLU A 33 -10.70 -13.27 -10.05
N TYR A 34 -10.95 -13.53 -8.76
CA TYR A 34 -11.57 -12.55 -7.87
C TYR A 34 -10.72 -11.26 -7.77
N LEU A 35 -9.41 -11.41 -7.54
CA LEU A 35 -8.49 -10.31 -7.32
C LEU A 35 -8.21 -9.48 -8.58
N PHE A 36 -8.37 -10.02 -9.79
CA PHE A 36 -8.07 -9.29 -11.01
C PHE A 36 -9.30 -8.86 -11.80
N ASN A 37 -10.44 -9.53 -11.61
CA ASN A 37 -11.64 -9.29 -12.42
C ASN A 37 -12.83 -8.76 -11.60
N ASP A 38 -12.94 -9.05 -10.30
CA ASP A 38 -14.07 -8.57 -9.50
C ASP A 38 -13.92 -7.09 -9.12
N SER A 39 -14.91 -6.26 -9.46
CA SER A 39 -14.92 -4.83 -9.10
C SER A 39 -14.78 -4.54 -7.61
N GLN A 40 -15.30 -5.40 -6.73
CA GLN A 40 -15.23 -5.25 -5.27
C GLN A 40 -13.80 -5.46 -4.76
N SER A 41 -12.99 -6.23 -5.47
CA SER A 41 -11.58 -6.43 -5.14
C SER A 41 -10.71 -5.24 -5.54
N LEU A 42 -11.26 -4.23 -6.22
CA LEU A 42 -10.56 -3.03 -6.67
C LEU A 42 -9.33 -3.35 -7.56
N PRO A 43 -9.51 -4.03 -8.70
CA PRO A 43 -8.42 -4.60 -9.49
C PRO A 43 -7.43 -3.57 -10.01
N ARG A 44 -7.88 -2.33 -10.24
CA ARG A 44 -7.01 -1.19 -10.63
C ARG A 44 -5.87 -0.90 -9.64
N PHE A 45 -6.02 -1.29 -8.37
CA PHE A 45 -5.00 -1.12 -7.33
C PHE A 45 -4.22 -2.41 -7.03
N GLY A 46 -4.52 -3.52 -7.70
CA GLY A 46 -3.93 -4.83 -7.43
C GLY A 46 -2.41 -4.85 -7.52
N HIS A 47 -1.84 -4.23 -8.57
CA HIS A 47 -0.39 -4.16 -8.73
C HIS A 47 0.30 -3.35 -7.62
N LEU A 48 -0.30 -2.25 -7.16
CA LEU A 48 0.25 -1.45 -6.07
C LEU A 48 0.18 -2.21 -4.74
N ALA A 49 -0.93 -2.89 -4.47
CA ALA A 49 -1.08 -3.71 -3.27
C ALA A 49 -0.07 -4.86 -3.24
N ARG A 50 0.05 -5.64 -4.33
CA ARG A 50 1.05 -6.71 -4.41
C ARG A 50 2.47 -6.20 -4.29
N LYS A 51 2.77 -5.04 -4.88
CA LYS A 51 4.08 -4.40 -4.72
C LYS A 51 4.37 -4.04 -3.26
N ALA A 52 3.42 -3.44 -2.55
CA ALA A 52 3.59 -3.13 -1.14
C ALA A 52 3.77 -4.41 -0.30
N LEU A 53 2.92 -5.41 -0.52
CA LEU A 53 2.97 -6.69 0.19
C LEU A 53 4.32 -7.40 -0.03
N MET A 54 4.80 -7.47 -1.28
CA MET A 54 6.10 -8.06 -1.59
C MET A 54 7.25 -7.27 -0.98
N HIS A 55 7.22 -5.94 -1.07
CA HIS A 55 8.28 -5.09 -0.52
C HIS A 55 8.40 -5.24 1.00
N TYR A 56 7.26 -5.26 1.71
CA TYR A 56 7.28 -5.30 3.17
C TYR A 56 7.42 -6.70 3.75
N LEU A 57 6.83 -7.72 3.14
CA LEU A 57 6.85 -9.10 3.67
C LEU A 57 7.95 -9.96 3.04
N GLY A 58 8.45 -9.62 1.86
CA GLY A 58 9.38 -10.47 1.10
C GLY A 58 8.85 -11.90 0.98
N ASP A 59 9.64 -12.86 1.46
CA ASP A 59 9.30 -14.29 1.46
C ASP A 59 8.11 -14.68 2.34
N HIS A 60 7.70 -13.82 3.28
CA HIS A 60 6.52 -14.06 4.11
C HIS A 60 5.21 -13.82 3.34
N TYR A 61 5.25 -13.14 2.20
CA TYR A 61 4.07 -12.97 1.38
C TYR A 61 3.73 -14.27 0.64
N ASN A 62 2.48 -14.74 0.80
CA ASN A 62 1.96 -15.88 0.08
C ASN A 62 0.52 -15.61 -0.37
N PRO A 63 0.28 -15.38 -1.66
CA PRO A 63 -1.05 -15.07 -2.16
C PRO A 63 -2.02 -16.27 -2.06
N HIS A 64 -1.54 -17.51 -1.99
CA HIS A 64 -2.38 -18.71 -1.90
C HIS A 64 -3.08 -18.89 -0.55
N LYS A 65 -2.69 -18.16 0.50
CA LYS A 65 -3.22 -18.37 1.86
C LYS A 65 -4.20 -17.30 2.32
N SER A 66 -3.94 -16.04 1.97
CA SER A 66 -4.65 -14.91 2.58
C SER A 66 -4.98 -13.79 1.60
N ALA A 67 -4.69 -13.94 0.29
CA ALA A 67 -4.83 -12.82 -0.64
C ALA A 67 -6.28 -12.36 -0.79
N ILE A 68 -7.25 -13.28 -0.87
CA ILE A 68 -8.68 -12.93 -1.00
C ILE A 68 -9.14 -12.01 0.14
N THR A 69 -8.60 -12.16 1.35
CA THR A 69 -9.01 -11.35 2.50
C THR A 69 -8.14 -10.10 2.65
N ASN A 70 -6.81 -10.25 2.58
CA ASN A 70 -5.89 -9.18 2.93
C ASN A 70 -5.63 -8.22 1.76
N GLU A 71 -5.52 -8.71 0.51
CA GLU A 71 -5.24 -7.82 -0.62
C GLU A 71 -6.34 -6.77 -0.84
N PRO A 72 -7.66 -7.09 -0.83
CA PRO A 72 -8.71 -6.09 -0.98
C PRO A 72 -8.63 -4.99 0.07
N PHE A 73 -8.30 -5.34 1.31
CA PHE A 73 -8.14 -4.35 2.38
C PHE A 73 -6.95 -3.42 2.12
N ILE A 74 -5.79 -3.95 1.72
CA ILE A 74 -4.64 -3.11 1.34
C ILE A 74 -4.98 -2.21 0.14
N ARG A 75 -5.75 -2.71 -0.83
CA ARG A 75 -6.22 -1.91 -1.98
C ARG A 75 -7.15 -0.78 -1.57
N GLN A 76 -8.05 -1.01 -0.60
CA GLN A 76 -8.90 0.04 -0.02
C GLN A 76 -8.07 1.14 0.67
N LEU A 77 -7.02 0.76 1.40
CA LEU A 77 -6.12 1.74 2.04
C LEU A 77 -5.39 2.59 0.99
N ILE A 78 -4.85 1.96 -0.05
CA ILE A 78 -4.19 2.65 -1.17
C ILE A 78 -5.16 3.60 -1.86
N GLN A 79 -6.39 3.15 -2.14
CA GLN A 79 -7.45 4.00 -2.67
C GLN A 79 -7.68 5.21 -1.77
N GLY A 80 -7.83 4.99 -0.46
CA GLY A 80 -8.05 6.05 0.52
C GLY A 80 -6.95 7.11 0.51
N PHE A 81 -5.67 6.71 0.44
CA PHE A 81 -4.57 7.68 0.35
C PHE A 81 -4.59 8.50 -0.94
N ILE A 82 -4.91 7.87 -2.08
CA ILE A 82 -5.00 8.55 -3.37
C ILE A 82 -6.19 9.53 -3.38
N GLU A 83 -7.36 9.08 -2.93
CA GLU A 83 -8.57 9.88 -2.86
C GLU A 83 -8.41 11.05 -1.90
N TYR A 84 -7.80 10.81 -0.74
CA TYR A 84 -7.50 11.86 0.22
C TYR A 84 -6.71 12.99 -0.42
N ARG A 85 -5.61 12.67 -1.11
CA ARG A 85 -4.78 13.67 -1.80
C ARG A 85 -5.58 14.45 -2.83
N ILE A 86 -6.39 13.77 -3.65
CA ILE A 86 -7.19 14.40 -4.71
C ILE A 86 -8.24 15.33 -4.12
N GLN A 87 -9.02 14.86 -3.14
CA GLN A 87 -10.10 15.62 -2.51
C GLN A 87 -9.57 16.85 -1.78
N HIS A 88 -8.45 16.70 -1.09
CA HIS A 88 -7.86 17.75 -0.27
C HIS A 88 -6.85 18.64 -1.02
N LYS A 89 -6.58 18.34 -2.29
CA LYS A 89 -5.65 19.07 -3.17
C LYS A 89 -4.29 19.31 -2.51
N THR A 90 -3.77 18.30 -1.81
CA THR A 90 -2.52 18.41 -1.07
C THR A 90 -1.33 18.48 -2.04
N SER A 91 -0.23 19.11 -1.60
CA SER A 91 0.97 19.29 -2.43
C SER A 91 1.63 17.95 -2.81
N GLY A 92 1.41 16.91 -2.01
CA GLY A 92 1.96 15.58 -2.23
C GLY A 92 1.41 14.56 -1.24
N TYR A 93 2.11 13.42 -1.16
CA TYR A 93 1.82 12.38 -0.19
C TYR A 93 2.77 12.49 1.00
N ASP A 94 2.23 12.25 2.19
CA ASP A 94 3.03 12.07 3.39
C ASP A 94 3.62 10.65 3.42
N TRP A 95 4.68 10.43 2.62
CA TRP A 95 5.26 9.11 2.43
C TRP A 95 5.76 8.47 3.74
N ALA A 96 6.26 9.28 4.67
CA ALA A 96 6.72 8.78 5.97
C ALA A 96 5.55 8.24 6.82
N PHE A 97 4.39 8.91 6.78
CA PHE A 97 3.19 8.40 7.44
C PHE A 97 2.71 7.11 6.75
N ILE A 98 2.55 7.14 5.43
CA ILE A 98 2.03 6.02 4.64
C ILE A 98 2.91 4.77 4.82
N ASP A 99 4.23 4.92 4.77
CA ASP A 99 5.19 3.82 4.94
C ASP A 99 5.06 3.16 6.31
N ASN A 100 5.09 3.95 7.39
CA ASN A 100 4.96 3.40 8.75
C ASN A 100 3.57 2.79 8.99
N PHE A 101 2.52 3.42 8.46
CA PHE A 101 1.16 2.91 8.57
C PHE A 101 0.99 1.58 7.82
N LEU A 102 1.50 1.47 6.59
CA LEU A 102 1.46 0.23 5.82
C LEU A 102 2.30 -0.87 6.47
N LYS A 103 3.50 -0.58 6.98
CA LYS A 103 4.31 -1.54 7.72
C LYS A 103 3.57 -2.10 8.93
N LYS A 104 2.93 -1.23 9.72
CA LYS A 104 2.10 -1.66 10.86
C LYS A 104 0.97 -2.56 10.41
N VAL A 105 0.13 -2.09 9.48
CA VAL A 105 -1.07 -2.82 9.04
C VAL A 105 -0.72 -4.15 8.39
N ILE A 106 0.26 -4.17 7.48
CA ILE A 106 0.68 -5.40 6.79
C ILE A 106 1.32 -6.37 7.77
N GLY A 107 2.15 -5.87 8.70
CA GLY A 107 2.73 -6.69 9.77
C GLY A 107 1.66 -7.35 10.64
N ASP A 108 0.67 -6.56 11.07
CA ASP A 108 -0.46 -7.04 11.88
C ASP A 108 -1.31 -8.08 11.13
N LEU A 109 -1.65 -7.84 9.86
CA LEU A 109 -2.48 -8.74 9.04
C LEU A 109 -1.83 -10.09 8.74
N TYR A 110 -0.50 -10.12 8.64
CA TYR A 110 0.27 -11.32 8.31
C TYR A 110 1.00 -11.92 9.52
N GLY A 111 0.89 -11.32 10.69
CA GLY A 111 1.58 -11.76 11.90
C GLY A 111 3.10 -11.68 11.80
N VAL A 112 3.62 -10.74 11.01
CA VAL A 112 5.06 -10.53 10.79
C VAL A 112 5.50 -9.26 11.53
N PRO A 113 6.52 -9.34 12.42
CA PRO A 113 6.96 -8.18 13.19
C PRO A 113 7.81 -7.24 12.34
N LEU A 114 7.14 -6.40 11.54
CA LEU A 114 7.79 -5.36 10.75
C LEU A 114 8.17 -4.17 11.64
N ALA A 115 9.38 -3.64 11.48
CA ALA A 115 9.80 -2.45 12.21
C ALA A 115 9.11 -1.20 11.65
N TYR A 116 8.35 -0.49 12.48
CA TYR A 116 7.70 0.78 12.17
C TYR A 116 7.83 1.76 13.33
N ASP A 117 7.71 3.05 13.04
CA ASP A 117 7.69 4.14 14.02
C ASP A 117 6.24 4.46 14.42
N GLN A 118 5.82 3.99 15.61
CA GLN A 118 4.48 4.27 16.14
C GLN A 118 4.27 5.77 16.41
N HIS A 119 5.30 6.47 16.91
CA HIS A 119 5.20 7.91 17.16
C HIS A 119 4.95 8.67 15.85
N ARG A 120 5.54 8.22 14.74
CA ARG A 120 5.22 8.77 13.41
C ARG A 120 3.75 8.56 13.05
N ILE A 121 3.16 7.40 13.34
CA ILE A 121 1.75 7.14 13.07
C ILE A 121 0.86 8.03 13.94
N ASP A 122 1.19 8.21 15.22
CA ASP A 122 0.41 8.98 16.18
C ASP A 122 0.30 10.48 15.83
N GLN A 123 1.31 11.02 15.13
CA GLN A 123 1.27 12.39 14.61
C GLN A 123 0.23 12.59 13.49
N GLY A 124 -0.27 11.50 12.91
CA GLY A 124 -1.12 11.51 11.73
C GLY A 124 -0.42 12.09 10.50
N ILE A 125 -1.21 12.45 9.49
CA ILE A 125 -0.73 13.19 8.32
C ILE A 125 -0.21 14.55 8.82
N LEU A 126 0.98 15.00 8.43
CA LEU A 126 1.54 16.30 8.83
C LEU A 126 1.12 17.43 7.87
N PRO A 127 1.02 18.70 8.30
CA PRO A 127 1.10 19.83 7.36
C PRO A 127 2.46 19.75 6.62
N PRO A 128 2.56 19.90 5.28
CA PRO A 128 1.65 20.46 4.27
C PRO A 128 0.77 19.42 3.54
N TYR A 129 0.72 18.19 4.02
CA TYR A 129 -0.02 17.08 3.40
C TYR A 129 -1.43 16.95 3.95
N ARG A 130 -1.84 17.83 4.87
CA ARG A 130 -3.22 17.98 5.33
C ARG A 130 -4.01 18.83 4.35
N GLY A 131 -5.25 18.45 4.10
CA GLY A 131 -6.20 19.33 3.41
C GLY A 131 -6.69 20.48 4.27
N ILE A 132 -7.22 21.51 3.63
CA ILE A 132 -7.84 22.68 4.29
C ILE A 132 -8.95 22.25 5.27
N LEU A 133 -9.61 21.11 5.03
CA LEU A 133 -10.65 20.54 5.90
C LEU A 133 -10.12 19.84 7.17
N HIS A 134 -8.82 19.55 7.27
CA HIS A 134 -8.23 18.96 8.46
C HIS A 134 -7.90 19.97 9.55
N ASP A 135 -7.77 21.25 9.20
CA ASP A 135 -7.41 22.32 10.13
C ASP A 135 -8.64 23.08 10.67
N VAL A 136 -9.85 22.76 10.19
CA VAL A 136 -11.12 23.20 10.79
C VAL A 136 -11.49 22.27 11.95
N GLY A 137 -10.70 22.33 13.03
CA GLY A 137 -11.18 21.91 14.34
C GLY A 137 -12.41 22.74 14.76
N PRO A 138 -13.18 22.32 15.77
CA PRO A 138 -14.32 23.09 16.24
C PRO A 138 -13.84 24.50 16.59
N GLN A 139 -14.34 25.49 15.86
CA GLN A 139 -14.17 26.89 16.24
C GLN A 139 -14.72 27.00 17.66
N GLN A 140 -13.87 27.33 18.63
CA GLN A 140 -14.31 27.66 19.98
C GLN A 140 -15.32 28.80 19.85
N ALA A 141 -16.59 28.48 20.13
CA ALA A 141 -17.66 29.45 20.31
C ALA A 141 -17.49 30.17 21.65
#